data_AF-A0A090ZBK7-F1
#
_entry.id   AF-A0A090ZBK7-F1
#
_cell.length_a   1.000
_cell.length_b   1.000
_cell.length_c   1.000
_cell.angle_alpha   90.00
_cell.angle_beta   90.00
_cell.angle_gamma   90.00
#
_symmetry.space_group_name_H-M   'P 1'
#
loop_
_entity.id
_entity.type
_entity.pdbx_description
1 polymer ?
#
loop_
_entity_poly.entity_id
_entity_poly.type
_entity_poly.pdbx_seq_one_letter_code
_entity_poly.pdbx_strand_id
1 'polypeptide(L)'
;MKAFWNRLLSLVEVRTLRNRMLLIFAVLLIIPNLVVAYSSYTSASGQLRSKMEESVKSNVNLLDETLNQIIEAESRNVEQLVMQINSAQIDAKSTEVQELMELFMEKHPELEVLTVGNQNGAWMKAPDPGKQDYDPRERDWYKAALKAPKETVIIDRQQRATTICSSAARWRMDRGRSRFPLTWPS
;
A
#
# COMPACT_ATOMS: atom_id res chain seq x y z
N MET A 1 -16.78 -43.89 13.39
CA MET A 1 -17.12 -43.67 14.81
C MET A 1 -17.58 -44.93 15.55
N LYS A 2 -18.53 -45.74 15.04
CA LYS A 2 -19.02 -46.95 15.74
C LYS A 2 -17.92 -48.00 16.06
N ALA A 3 -16.97 -48.24 15.15
CA ALA A 3 -15.88 -49.18 15.39
C ALA A 3 -14.88 -48.73 16.48
N PHE A 4 -14.68 -47.42 16.63
CA PHE A 4 -13.86 -46.85 17.70
C PHE A 4 -14.58 -46.96 19.05
N TRP A 5 -15.88 -46.68 19.09
CA TRP A 5 -16.72 -46.88 20.28
C TRP A 5 -16.76 -48.34 20.73
N ASN A 6 -16.89 -49.28 19.80
CA ASN A 6 -16.89 -50.71 20.14
C ASN A 6 -15.54 -51.19 20.66
N ARG A 7 -14.42 -50.66 20.12
CA ARG A 7 -13.06 -50.93 20.63
C ARG A 7 -12.79 -50.29 21.98
N LEU A 8 -13.32 -49.08 22.21
CA LEU A 8 -13.25 -48.38 23.48
C LEU A 8 -14.06 -49.15 24.55
N LEU A 9 -15.25 -49.62 24.21
CA LEU A 9 -16.10 -50.45 25.08
C LEU A 9 -15.48 -51.84 25.34
N SER A 10 -14.81 -52.48 24.37
CA SER A 10 -14.13 -53.75 24.60
C SER A 10 -12.90 -53.64 25.51
N LEU A 11 -12.28 -52.45 25.61
CA LEU A 11 -11.21 -52.18 26.58
C LEU A 11 -11.75 -52.02 28.02
N VAL A 12 -13.05 -51.74 28.18
CA VAL A 12 -13.74 -51.69 29.49
C VAL A 12 -14.04 -53.09 30.04
N GLU A 13 -13.99 -54.11 29.20
CA GLU A 13 -14.27 -55.50 29.55
C GLU A 13 -13.05 -56.18 30.20
N VAL A 14 -12.63 -55.67 31.36
CA VAL A 14 -11.51 -56.23 32.11
C VAL A 14 -11.99 -57.32 33.07
N ARG A 15 -11.37 -58.50 33.00
CA ARG A 15 -11.79 -59.74 33.68
C ARG A 15 -11.68 -59.73 35.23
N THR A 16 -11.28 -58.63 35.87
CA THR A 16 -11.05 -58.57 37.33
C THR A 16 -11.68 -57.32 37.98
N LEU A 17 -12.30 -57.46 39.16
CA LEU A 17 -13.05 -56.39 39.84
C LEU A 17 -12.19 -55.15 40.14
N ARG A 18 -10.91 -55.34 40.48
CA ARG A 18 -9.96 -54.26 40.77
C ARG A 18 -9.75 -53.32 39.59
N ASN A 19 -9.61 -53.88 38.39
CA ASN A 19 -9.35 -53.08 37.19
C ASN A 19 -10.62 -52.35 36.71
N ARG A 20 -11.81 -52.93 36.92
CA ARG A 20 -13.09 -52.28 36.62
C ARG A 20 -13.27 -50.97 37.41
N MET A 21 -12.89 -50.96 38.69
CA MET A 21 -12.98 -49.76 39.54
C MET A 21 -11.98 -48.68 39.11
N LEU A 22 -10.73 -49.06 38.79
CA LEU A 22 -9.71 -48.13 38.31
C LEU A 22 -10.08 -47.49 36.96
N LEU A 23 -10.74 -48.25 36.08
CA LEU A 23 -11.13 -47.76 34.76
C LEU A 23 -12.22 -46.68 34.85
N ILE A 24 -13.22 -46.86 35.72
CA ILE A 24 -14.26 -45.85 35.96
C ILE A 24 -13.63 -44.55 36.48
N PHE A 25 -12.68 -44.65 37.42
CA PHE A 25 -11.97 -43.50 37.96
C PHE A 25 -11.16 -42.77 36.88
N ALA A 26 -10.45 -43.51 36.02
CA ALA A 26 -9.72 -42.92 34.90
C ALA A 26 -10.64 -42.22 33.90
N VAL A 27 -11.78 -42.82 33.56
CA VAL A 27 -12.77 -42.24 32.64
C VAL A 27 -13.38 -40.96 33.22
N LEU A 28 -13.72 -40.96 34.52
CA LEU A 28 -14.24 -39.79 35.22
C LEU A 28 -13.25 -38.62 35.21
N LEU A 29 -11.94 -38.90 35.18
CA LEU A 29 -10.89 -37.90 35.14
C LEU A 29 -10.63 -37.42 33.70
N ILE A 30 -10.61 -38.33 32.73
CA ILE A 30 -10.24 -38.03 31.33
C ILE A 30 -11.32 -37.22 30.61
N ILE A 31 -12.60 -37.57 30.78
CA ILE A 31 -13.71 -36.90 30.08
C ILE A 31 -13.76 -35.38 30.33
N PRO A 32 -13.78 -34.88 31.59
CA PRO A 32 -13.87 -33.44 31.84
C PRO A 32 -12.62 -32.69 31.35
N ASN A 33 -11.44 -33.30 31.41
CA ASN A 33 -10.21 -32.69 30.89
C ASN A 33 -10.24 -32.54 29.37
N LEU A 34 -10.75 -33.53 28.64
CA LEU A 34 -10.91 -33.46 27.18
C LEU A 34 -11.90 -32.35 26.78
N VAL A 35 -13.00 -32.21 27.51
CA VAL A 35 -13.99 -31.16 27.24
C VAL A 35 -13.38 -29.76 27.43
N VAL A 36 -12.65 -29.56 28.54
CA VAL A 36 -11.97 -28.29 28.80
C VAL A 36 -10.89 -28.00 27.75
N ALA A 37 -10.08 -29.00 27.39
CA ALA A 37 -9.03 -28.87 26.38
C ALA A 37 -9.62 -28.52 25.00
N TYR A 38 -10.70 -29.20 24.59
CA TYR A 38 -11.38 -28.92 23.34
C TYR A 38 -11.97 -27.51 23.32
N SER A 39 -12.71 -27.13 24.37
CA SER A 39 -13.29 -25.79 24.50
C SER A 39 -12.20 -24.71 24.44
N SER A 40 -11.13 -24.87 25.21
CA SER A 40 -9.98 -23.96 25.23
C SER A 40 -9.34 -23.81 23.85
N TYR A 41 -9.13 -24.90 23.12
CA TYR A 41 -8.55 -24.87 21.77
C TYR A 41 -9.44 -24.11 20.77
N THR A 42 -10.75 -24.35 20.80
CA THR A 42 -11.69 -23.66 19.90
C THR A 42 -11.77 -22.17 20.20
N SER A 43 -11.80 -21.78 21.47
CA SER A 43 -11.82 -20.37 21.86
C SER A 43 -10.50 -19.65 21.55
N ALA A 44 -9.35 -20.29 21.83
CA ALA A 44 -8.04 -19.69 21.59
C ALA A 44 -7.78 -19.44 20.09
N SER A 45 -8.12 -20.41 19.24
CA SER A 45 -7.96 -20.27 17.78
C SER A 45 -8.89 -19.21 17.18
N GLY A 46 -10.13 -19.11 17.67
CA GLY A 46 -11.07 -18.06 17.27
C GLY A 46 -10.60 -16.66 17.64
N GLN A 47 -10.16 -16.47 18.89
CA GLN A 47 -9.64 -15.19 19.38
C GLN A 47 -8.33 -14.78 18.68
N LEU A 48 -7.46 -15.74 18.37
CA LEU A 48 -6.23 -15.44 17.65
C LEU A 48 -6.52 -14.96 16.23
N ARG A 49 -7.46 -15.61 15.54
CA ARG A 49 -7.89 -15.22 14.20
C ARG A 49 -8.51 -13.83 14.19
N SER A 50 -9.42 -13.55 15.13
CA SER A 50 -10.06 -12.24 15.22
C SER A 50 -9.06 -11.13 15.55
N LYS A 51 -8.10 -11.38 16.45
CA LYS A 51 -7.04 -10.41 16.77
C LYS A 51 -6.14 -10.11 15.58
N MET A 52 -5.83 -11.12 14.77
CA MET A 52 -5.03 -10.93 13.56
C MET A 52 -5.79 -10.11 12.51
N GLU A 53 -7.07 -10.41 12.30
CA GLU A 53 -7.94 -9.66 11.37
C GLU A 53 -8.14 -8.22 11.82
N GLU A 54 -8.41 -8.00 13.11
CA GLU A 54 -8.53 -6.67 13.71
C GLU A 54 -7.23 -5.88 13.63
N SER A 55 -6.08 -6.52 13.86
CA SER A 55 -4.77 -5.88 13.71
C SER A 55 -4.50 -5.45 12.28
N VAL A 56 -4.79 -6.30 11.29
CA VAL A 56 -4.65 -5.94 9.87
C VAL A 56 -5.56 -4.78 9.53
N LYS A 57 -6.83 -4.83 9.94
CA LYS A 57 -7.80 -3.76 9.69
C LYS A 57 -7.39 -2.45 10.35
N SER A 58 -6.96 -2.49 11.60
CA SER A 58 -6.50 -1.31 12.35
C SER A 58 -5.27 -0.69 11.69
N ASN A 59 -4.31 -1.51 11.23
CA ASN A 59 -3.11 -1.00 10.58
C ASN A 59 -3.45 -0.34 9.23
N VAL A 60 -4.32 -0.96 8.43
CA VAL A 60 -4.77 -0.37 7.16
C VAL A 60 -5.54 0.93 7.41
N ASN A 61 -6.43 0.96 8.40
CA ASN A 61 -7.17 2.17 8.75
C ASN A 61 -6.25 3.31 9.23
N LEU A 62 -5.25 2.99 10.07
CA LEU A 62 -4.28 3.98 10.54
C LEU A 62 -3.46 4.53 9.38
N LEU A 63 -3.04 3.67 8.45
CA LEU A 63 -2.34 4.08 7.24
C LEU A 63 -3.22 4.99 6.37
N ASP A 64 -4.48 4.63 6.15
CA ASP A 64 -5.43 5.43 5.38
C ASP A 64 -5.65 6.81 6.03
N GLU A 65 -5.85 6.86 7.35
CA GLU A 65 -6.00 8.10 8.09
C GLU A 65 -4.72 8.97 8.02
N THR A 66 -3.54 8.36 8.17
CA THR A 66 -2.26 9.06 8.06
C THR A 66 -2.05 9.61 6.66
N LEU A 67 -2.36 8.84 5.62
CA LEU A 67 -2.26 9.28 4.24
C LEU A 67 -3.22 10.43 3.95
N ASN A 68 -4.46 10.33 4.41
CA ASN A 68 -5.44 11.41 4.27
C ASN A 68 -4.96 12.69 4.97
N GLN A 69 -4.41 12.60 6.18
CA GLN A 69 -3.87 13.75 6.90
C GLN A 69 -2.70 14.42 6.16
N ILE A 70 -1.77 13.63 5.59
CA ILE A 70 -0.66 14.15 4.79
C ILE A 70 -1.18 14.85 3.54
N ILE A 71 -2.07 14.19 2.79
CA ILE A 71 -2.69 14.76 1.59
C ILE A 71 -3.42 16.07 1.89
N GLU A 72 -4.16 16.12 2.99
CA GLU A 72 -4.91 17.30 3.39
C GLU A 72 -3.98 18.45 3.82
N ALA A 73 -2.88 18.14 4.50
CA ALA A 73 -1.84 19.12 4.83
C ALA A 73 -1.19 19.68 3.57
N GLU A 74 -0.84 18.83 2.61
CA GLU A 74 -0.29 19.26 1.32
C GLU A 74 -1.29 20.10 0.51
N SER A 75 -2.58 19.71 0.49
CA SER A 75 -3.63 20.51 -0.16
C SER A 75 -3.70 21.91 0.42
N ARG A 76 -3.68 22.06 1.75
CA ARG A 76 -3.68 23.39 2.40
C ARG A 76 -2.43 24.20 2.06
N ASN A 77 -1.26 23.56 1.98
CA ASN A 77 -0.02 24.23 1.62
C ASN A 77 -0.08 24.75 0.17
N VAL A 78 -0.60 23.93 -0.76
CA VAL A 78 -0.81 24.33 -2.16
C VAL A 78 -1.84 25.45 -2.28
N GLU A 79 -2.96 25.38 -1.57
CA GLU A 79 -3.95 26.45 -1.52
C GLU A 79 -3.35 27.77 -1.03
N GLN A 80 -2.49 27.72 0.00
CA GLN A 80 -1.77 28.88 0.49
C GLN A 80 -0.82 29.47 -0.55
N LEU A 81 -0.09 28.62 -1.28
CA LEU A 81 0.80 29.05 -2.34
C LEU A 81 0.03 29.72 -3.49
N VAL A 82 -1.09 29.13 -3.91
CA VAL A 82 -1.92 29.68 -5.00
C VAL A 82 -2.49 31.06 -4.63
N MET A 83 -2.80 31.31 -3.35
CA MET A 83 -3.23 32.65 -2.89
C MET A 83 -2.14 33.72 -3.02
N GLN A 84 -0.86 33.34 -3.08
CA GLN A 84 0.27 34.25 -3.21
C GLN A 84 0.71 34.48 -4.67
N ILE A 85 0.22 33.66 -5.61
CA ILE A 85 0.60 33.72 -7.02
C ILE A 85 -0.50 34.38 -7.85
N ASN A 86 -0.15 35.46 -8.57
CA ASN A 86 -1.07 36.07 -9.53
C ASN A 86 -0.79 35.61 -10.96
N SER A 87 -1.85 35.37 -11.73
CA SER A 87 -1.80 35.10 -13.18
C SER A 87 -0.90 36.07 -13.98
N ALA A 88 -0.90 37.36 -13.64
CA ALA A 88 -0.08 38.36 -14.31
C ALA A 88 1.44 38.18 -14.06
N GLN A 89 1.82 37.61 -12.91
CA GLN A 89 3.23 37.33 -12.59
C GLN A 89 3.75 36.09 -13.32
N ILE A 90 2.85 35.13 -13.59
CA ILE A 90 3.15 33.94 -14.41
C ILE A 90 3.39 34.34 -15.87
N ASP A 91 2.54 35.23 -16.41
CA ASP A 91 2.71 35.78 -17.77
C ASP A 91 4.05 36.52 -17.92
N ALA A 92 4.44 37.29 -16.90
CA ALA A 92 5.68 38.06 -16.88
C ALA A 92 6.93 37.21 -16.58
N LYS A 93 6.79 35.92 -16.23
CA LYS A 93 7.87 35.07 -15.71
C LYS A 93 8.68 35.78 -14.62
N SER A 94 7.97 36.34 -13.64
CA SER A 94 8.55 37.09 -12.53
C SER A 94 9.52 36.22 -11.73
N THR A 95 10.72 36.77 -11.47
CA THR A 95 11.76 36.09 -10.68
C THR A 95 11.28 35.81 -9.27
N GLU A 96 10.44 36.68 -8.70
CA GLU A 96 9.88 36.55 -7.37
C GLU A 96 9.00 35.29 -7.23
N VAL A 97 8.22 34.95 -8.25
CA VAL A 97 7.42 33.72 -8.26
C VAL A 97 8.32 32.49 -8.40
N GLN A 98 9.38 32.58 -9.21
CA GLN A 98 10.35 31.50 -9.36
C GLN A 98 11.07 31.21 -8.03
N GLU A 99 11.56 32.24 -7.34
CA GLU A 99 12.20 32.12 -6.02
C GLU A 99 11.23 31.57 -4.97
N LEU A 100 9.96 31.99 -4.98
CA LEU A 100 8.94 31.46 -4.09
C LEU A 100 8.69 29.96 -4.34
N MET A 101 8.62 29.55 -5.60
CA MET A 101 8.46 28.14 -6.00
C MET A 101 9.67 27.29 -5.61
N GLU A 102 10.88 27.82 -5.77
CA GLU A 102 12.12 27.14 -5.38
C GLU A 102 12.23 26.99 -3.86
N LEU A 103 11.93 28.05 -3.10
CA LEU A 103 11.86 28.00 -1.64
C LEU A 103 10.80 27.00 -1.15
N PHE A 104 9.67 26.92 -1.84
CA PHE A 104 8.63 25.94 -1.52
C PHE A 104 9.15 24.51 -1.71
N MET A 105 9.81 24.20 -2.83
CA MET A 105 10.42 22.88 -3.03
C MET A 105 11.55 22.57 -2.05
N GLU A 106 12.36 23.56 -1.65
CA GLU A 106 13.41 23.35 -0.63
C GLU A 106 12.80 22.92 0.72
N LYS A 107 11.61 23.44 1.06
CA LYS A 107 10.89 23.08 2.27
C LYS A 107 10.10 21.77 2.15
N HIS A 108 9.88 21.29 0.93
CA HIS A 108 9.07 20.12 0.60
C HIS A 108 9.88 19.12 -0.25
N PRO A 109 10.87 18.40 0.33
CA PRO A 109 11.74 17.48 -0.40
C PRO A 109 11.01 16.27 -1.00
N GLU A 110 9.77 16.01 -0.60
CA GLU A 110 8.85 15.03 -1.19
C GLU A 110 8.37 15.42 -2.61
N LEU A 111 8.51 16.69 -3.00
CA LEU A 111 8.12 17.18 -4.32
C LEU A 111 9.26 17.04 -5.32
N GLU A 112 9.02 16.31 -6.42
CA GLU A 112 9.99 16.16 -7.52
C GLU A 112 10.00 17.41 -8.43
N VAL A 113 8.82 17.98 -8.67
CA VAL A 113 8.59 19.10 -9.59
C VAL A 113 7.37 19.89 -9.13
N LEU A 114 7.48 21.22 -9.13
CA LEU A 114 6.35 22.13 -9.02
C LEU A 114 6.12 22.83 -10.37
N THR A 115 4.91 22.75 -10.92
CA THR A 115 4.56 23.40 -12.20
C THR A 115 3.29 24.21 -12.02
N VAL A 116 3.33 25.46 -12.50
CA VAL A 116 2.20 26.38 -12.50
C VAL A 116 1.90 26.77 -13.94
N GLY A 117 0.62 26.77 -14.32
CA GLY A 117 0.18 27.14 -15.66
C GLY A 117 -1.07 28.01 -15.61
N ASN A 118 -1.14 29.01 -16.51
CA ASN A 118 -2.30 29.88 -16.62
C ASN A 118 -3.17 29.55 -17.85
N GLN A 119 -4.31 30.23 -17.98
CA GLN A 119 -5.22 30.06 -19.12
C GLN A 119 -4.64 30.58 -20.45
N ASN A 120 -3.71 31.54 -20.38
CA ASN A 120 -3.02 32.11 -21.53
C ASN A 120 -2.01 31.14 -22.16
N GLY A 121 -1.65 30.06 -21.44
CA GLY A 121 -0.63 29.08 -21.86
C GLY A 121 0.76 29.40 -21.35
N ALA A 122 0.93 30.48 -20.58
CA ALA A 122 2.16 30.72 -19.84
C ALA A 122 2.27 29.71 -18.70
N TRP A 123 3.50 29.25 -18.48
CA TRP A 123 3.82 28.28 -17.45
C TRP A 123 5.18 28.59 -16.84
N MET A 124 5.33 28.17 -15.59
CA MET A 124 6.56 28.22 -14.82
C MET A 124 6.76 26.87 -14.13
N LYS A 125 8.01 26.49 -13.93
CA LYS A 125 8.36 25.23 -13.28
C LYS A 125 9.58 25.43 -12.37
N ALA A 126 9.55 24.78 -11.23
CA ALA A 126 10.69 24.63 -10.36
C ALA A 126 11.04 23.13 -10.26
N PRO A 127 12.34 22.75 -10.37
CA PRO A 127 13.47 23.62 -10.75
C PRO A 127 13.37 24.02 -12.23
N ASP A 128 13.89 25.19 -12.60
CA ASP A 128 13.74 25.74 -13.97
C ASP A 128 14.39 24.79 -15.00
N PRO A 129 13.59 24.17 -15.90
CA PRO A 129 14.13 23.29 -16.94
C PRO A 129 14.71 24.07 -18.14
N GLY A 130 14.68 25.41 -18.13
CA GLY A 130 15.03 26.26 -19.25
C GLY A 130 13.93 26.31 -20.32
N LYS A 131 14.30 26.69 -21.55
CA LYS A 131 13.35 26.74 -22.68
C LYS A 131 12.88 25.34 -23.06
N GLN A 132 11.62 25.03 -22.78
CA GLN A 132 10.93 23.85 -23.28
C GLN A 132 9.68 24.25 -24.06
N ASP A 133 9.34 23.47 -25.08
CA ASP A 133 8.04 23.55 -25.72
C ASP A 133 7.03 22.74 -24.88
N TYR A 134 6.22 23.45 -24.10
CA TYR A 134 5.30 22.86 -23.14
C TYR A 134 4.04 23.73 -23.07
N ASP A 135 2.88 23.13 -23.34
CA ASP A 135 1.58 23.75 -23.08
C ASP A 135 0.94 23.06 -21.86
N PRO A 136 0.66 23.80 -20.76
CA PRO A 136 -0.02 23.22 -19.60
C PRO A 136 -1.44 22.74 -19.94
N ARG A 137 -2.12 23.32 -20.93
CA ARG A 137 -3.55 23.08 -21.24
C ARG A 137 -3.81 21.71 -21.85
N GLU A 138 -2.82 21.12 -22.50
CA GLU A 138 -2.95 19.78 -23.06
C GLU A 138 -2.85 18.68 -22.00
N ARG A 139 -2.32 19.01 -20.82
CA ARG A 139 -2.01 18.04 -19.77
C ARG A 139 -3.23 17.61 -18.97
N ASP A 140 -3.23 16.36 -18.55
CA ASP A 140 -4.35 15.78 -17.79
C ASP A 140 -4.53 16.43 -16.43
N TRP A 141 -3.44 16.83 -15.76
CA TRP A 141 -3.51 17.56 -14.48
C TRP A 141 -4.24 18.89 -14.62
N TYR A 142 -4.01 19.61 -15.73
CA TYR A 142 -4.67 20.88 -16.00
C TYR A 142 -6.15 20.69 -16.33
N LYS A 143 -6.47 19.71 -17.18
CA LYS A 143 -7.86 19.35 -17.50
C LYS A 143 -8.63 18.87 -16.26
N ALA A 144 -7.96 18.14 -15.37
CA ALA A 144 -8.55 17.69 -14.11
C ALA A 144 -8.82 18.86 -13.16
N ALA A 145 -7.86 19.77 -13.00
CA ALA A 145 -8.04 20.99 -12.20
C ALA A 145 -9.17 21.89 -12.74
N LEU A 146 -9.33 22.00 -14.06
CA LEU A 146 -10.44 22.75 -14.66
C LEU A 146 -11.83 22.16 -14.35
N LYS A 147 -11.93 20.84 -14.15
CA LYS A 147 -13.20 20.19 -13.80
C LYS A 147 -13.63 20.49 -12.36
N ALA A 148 -12.69 20.81 -11.48
CA ALA A 148 -12.95 21.15 -10.08
C ALA A 148 -12.11 22.37 -9.65
N PRO A 149 -12.50 23.60 -10.06
CA PRO A 149 -11.67 24.80 -9.94
C PRO A 149 -11.46 25.31 -8.50
N LYS A 150 -12.10 24.70 -7.50
CA LYS A 150 -12.02 25.09 -6.08
C LYS A 150 -11.47 23.99 -5.17
N GLU A 151 -11.09 22.85 -5.73
CA GLU A 151 -10.66 21.68 -4.96
C GLU A 151 -9.32 21.18 -5.51
N THR A 152 -8.41 20.80 -4.61
CA THR A 152 -7.17 20.14 -4.99
C THR A 152 -7.48 18.75 -5.55
N VAL A 153 -7.21 18.55 -6.84
CA VAL A 153 -7.45 17.26 -7.51
C VAL A 153 -6.17 16.44 -7.53
N ILE A 154 -6.22 15.25 -6.95
CA ILE A 154 -5.17 14.25 -7.11
C ILE A 154 -5.47 13.43 -8.36
N ILE A 155 -4.53 13.42 -9.31
CA ILE A 155 -4.59 12.55 -10.48
C ILE A 155 -3.68 11.34 -10.28
N ASP A 156 -4.16 10.16 -10.69
CA ASP A 156 -3.31 8.99 -10.83
C ASP A 156 -2.26 9.24 -11.92
N ARG A 157 -1.06 8.69 -11.73
CA ARG A 157 0.04 8.82 -12.69
C ARG A 157 -0.34 8.06 -13.95
N GLN A 158 -0.72 8.79 -15.00
CA GLN A 158 -0.83 8.26 -16.36
C GLN A 158 0.51 7.60 -16.73
N GLN A 159 0.43 6.30 -17.01
CA GLN A 159 1.52 5.36 -17.19
C GLN A 159 2.66 5.94 -18.03
N ARG A 160 3.90 5.90 -17.50
CA ARG A 160 5.05 5.64 -18.38
C ARG A 160 4.83 4.24 -18.93
N ALA A 161 4.19 4.14 -20.09
CA ALA A 161 4.07 2.93 -20.88
C ALA A 161 5.45 2.52 -21.42
N THR A 162 6.37 2.17 -20.52
CA THR A 162 7.51 1.33 -20.86
C THR A 162 7.02 -0.10 -20.78
N THR A 163 6.49 -0.53 -21.92
CA THR A 163 6.37 -1.90 -22.41
C THR A 163 7.69 -2.66 -22.20
N ILE A 164 7.99 -3.04 -20.96
CA ILE A 164 9.05 -4.00 -20.62
C ILE A 164 8.51 -4.90 -19.52
N CYS A 165 7.40 -5.56 -19.83
CA CYS A 165 7.24 -6.94 -19.40
C CYS A 165 6.95 -7.79 -20.66
N SER A 166 7.76 -7.55 -21.69
CA SER A 166 8.10 -8.54 -22.72
C SER A 166 9.11 -9.55 -22.17
N SER A 167 9.02 -9.92 -20.88
CA SER A 167 9.54 -11.19 -20.38
C SER A 167 8.60 -12.33 -20.81
N ALA A 168 8.30 -12.34 -22.11
CA ALA A 168 7.91 -13.51 -22.84
C ALA A 168 9.03 -14.53 -22.64
N ALA A 169 8.80 -15.45 -21.70
CA ALA A 169 9.11 -16.86 -21.82
C ALA A 169 10.14 -17.19 -22.91
N ARG A 170 11.42 -17.02 -22.60
CA ARG A 170 12.49 -17.69 -23.33
C ARG A 170 13.53 -18.21 -22.37
N TRP A 171 13.09 -19.14 -21.51
CA TRP A 171 13.97 -20.18 -20.98
C TRP A 171 14.49 -21.01 -22.16
N ARG A 172 15.71 -20.70 -22.60
CA ARG A 172 16.54 -21.61 -23.39
C ARG A 172 17.90 -21.65 -22.72
N MET A 173 18.10 -22.66 -21.88
CA MET A 173 19.45 -23.09 -21.51
C MET A 173 20.17 -23.45 -22.80
N ASP A 174 21.17 -22.66 -23.18
CA ASP A 174 22.26 -23.15 -24.01
C ASP A 174 23.58 -22.64 -23.42
N ARG A 175 24.33 -23.58 -22.84
CA ARG A 175 25.69 -23.35 -22.35
C ARG A 175 26.61 -23.51 -23.55
N GLY A 176 27.11 -22.40 -24.09
CA GLY A 176 28.13 -22.50 -25.13
C GLY A 176 28.59 -21.19 -25.73
N ARG A 177 29.71 -20.67 -25.19
CA ARG A 177 30.80 -20.03 -25.95
C ARG A 177 30.59 -18.58 -26.47
N SER A 178 31.46 -17.74 -25.88
CA SER A 178 32.24 -16.63 -26.46
C SER A 178 31.61 -15.27 -26.76
N ARG A 179 32.23 -14.27 -26.10
CA ARG A 179 32.58 -12.91 -26.56
C ARG A 179 31.42 -12.01 -27.01
N PHE A 180 31.19 -10.93 -26.26
CA PHE A 180 31.06 -9.58 -26.82
C PHE A 180 31.62 -8.53 -25.84
N PRO A 181 32.21 -7.43 -26.32
CA PRO A 181 33.01 -6.47 -25.55
C PRO A 181 32.13 -5.40 -24.89
N LEU A 182 32.59 -4.92 -23.74
CA LEU A 182 32.02 -3.76 -23.05
C LEU A 182 32.62 -2.48 -23.63
N THR A 183 31.82 -1.72 -24.36
CA THR A 183 32.05 -0.28 -24.57
C THR A 183 30.73 0.44 -24.38
N TRP A 184 30.68 1.32 -23.38
CA TRP A 184 29.60 2.28 -23.14
C TRP A 184 29.95 3.60 -23.86
N PRO A 185 29.01 4.28 -24.54
CA PRO A 185 29.19 5.67 -24.88
C PRO A 185 28.75 6.58 -23.73
N SER A 186 29.55 7.63 -23.56
CA SER A 186 29.34 8.86 -22.79
C SER A 186 28.10 9.63 -23.19
#